data_AF-A0A951XA82-F1
#
_entry.id   AF-A0A951XA82-F1
#
_cell.length_a   1.000
_cell.length_b   1.000
_cell.length_c   1.000
_cell.angle_alpha   90.00
_cell.angle_beta   90.00
_cell.angle_gamma   90.00
#
_symmetry.space_group_name_H-M   'P 1'
#
loop_
_entity.id
_entity.type
_entity.pdbx_description
1 polymer ?
#
loop_
_entity_poly.entity_id
_entity_poly.type
_entity_poly.pdbx_seq_one_letter_code
_entity_poly.pdbx_strand_id
1 'polypeptide(L)'
;CYKLAILITVFIQAFRLGAEPFFFKQAEGQNAQRTYARVMKFFVIVVCVMFLFVALYLDIWKYFIRNKELWVGLKVVPILLLANIFLGIYYNLSVWYKITNRVSAGAWITLGGAIITITINYFFIPEFGYMASAWATFLCYGSMMVACYIWGQKAYPVPYAWKKLLAYIVIVVLLFFVHKGLTGLWQHSIFNFISATMIMALFIVFVLKVEKNEFRKLPIIGRYI
;
A
#
# COMPACT_ATOMS: atom_id res chain seq x y z
N CYS A 1 -9.87 -8.81 -13.95
CA CYS A 1 -9.73 -8.14 -12.63
C CYS A 1 -8.31 -8.28 -12.08
N TYR A 2 -7.74 -9.49 -12.01
CA TYR A 2 -6.37 -9.71 -11.52
C TYR A 2 -5.29 -8.92 -12.25
N LYS A 3 -5.40 -8.69 -13.57
CA LYS A 3 -4.39 -7.95 -14.36
C LYS A 3 -4.08 -6.52 -13.85
N LEU A 4 -5.06 -5.82 -13.27
CA LEU A 4 -4.87 -4.47 -12.72
C LEU A 4 -4.23 -4.51 -11.33
N ALA A 5 -4.69 -5.43 -10.47
CA ALA A 5 -4.09 -5.65 -9.15
C ALA A 5 -2.64 -6.15 -9.27
N ILE A 6 -2.31 -6.88 -10.34
CA ILE A 6 -0.96 -7.35 -10.64
C ILE A 6 0.03 -6.19 -10.77
N LEU A 7 -0.38 -5.02 -11.24
CA LEU A 7 0.53 -3.88 -11.44
C LEU A 7 1.14 -3.40 -10.11
N ILE A 8 0.33 -3.27 -9.06
CA ILE A 8 0.84 -2.92 -7.72
C ILE A 8 1.65 -4.07 -7.13
N THR A 9 1.21 -5.33 -7.27
CA THR A 9 1.96 -6.45 -6.70
C THR A 9 3.32 -6.63 -7.37
N VAL A 10 3.43 -6.42 -8.68
CA VAL A 10 4.71 -6.47 -9.42
C VAL A 10 5.62 -5.33 -8.95
N PHE A 11 5.08 -4.12 -8.76
CA PHE A 11 5.87 -3.02 -8.19
C PHE A 11 6.37 -3.36 -6.79
N ILE A 12 5.52 -3.88 -5.91
CA ILE A 12 5.91 -4.29 -4.55
C ILE A 12 7.00 -5.37 -4.60
N GLN A 13 6.88 -6.33 -5.51
CA GLN A 13 7.90 -7.37 -5.70
C GLN A 13 9.22 -6.78 -6.20
N ALA A 14 9.19 -5.91 -7.21
CA ALA A 14 10.37 -5.24 -7.74
C ALA A 14 11.06 -4.39 -6.65
N PHE A 15 10.27 -3.63 -5.88
CA PHE A 15 10.77 -2.89 -4.73
C PHE A 15 11.42 -3.82 -3.72
N ARG A 16 10.77 -4.94 -3.35
CA ARG A 16 11.33 -5.90 -2.40
C ARG A 16 12.68 -6.44 -2.87
N LEU A 17 12.79 -6.83 -4.14
CA LEU A 17 14.03 -7.36 -4.72
C LEU A 17 15.18 -6.33 -4.68
N GLY A 18 14.90 -5.04 -4.87
CA GLY A 18 15.91 -3.98 -4.76
C GLY A 18 16.17 -3.50 -3.32
N ALA A 19 15.15 -3.53 -2.47
CA ALA A 19 15.22 -3.01 -1.11
C ALA A 19 15.94 -3.99 -0.18
N GLU A 20 15.75 -5.31 -0.35
CA GLU A 20 16.45 -6.32 0.45
C GLU A 20 17.99 -6.13 0.44
N PRO A 21 18.70 -6.13 -0.71
CA PRO A 21 20.15 -5.94 -0.73
C PRO A 21 20.58 -4.56 -0.20
N PHE A 22 19.78 -3.51 -0.45
CA PHE A 22 20.02 -2.18 0.11
C PHE A 22 19.95 -2.19 1.63
N PHE A 23 18.93 -2.83 2.21
CA PHE A 23 18.75 -2.90 3.65
C PHE A 23 19.85 -3.70 4.33
N PHE A 24 20.27 -4.81 3.73
CA PHE A 24 21.41 -5.60 4.24
C PHE A 24 22.71 -4.79 4.23
N LYS A 25 23.04 -4.13 3.12
CA LYS A 25 24.24 -3.29 3.03
C LYS A 25 24.22 -2.14 4.05
N GLN A 26 23.05 -1.56 4.29
CA GLN A 26 22.88 -0.46 5.24
C GLN A 26 22.86 -0.92 6.71
N ALA A 27 22.58 -2.20 6.98
CA ALA A 27 22.53 -2.77 8.33
C ALA A 27 23.87 -2.65 9.06
N GLU A 28 24.98 -2.66 8.32
CA GLU A 28 26.34 -2.53 8.85
C GLU A 28 26.74 -1.07 9.17
N GLY A 29 25.91 -0.09 8.80
CA GLY A 29 26.18 1.33 9.00
C GLY A 29 25.66 1.89 10.34
N GLN A 30 26.30 2.95 10.85
CA GLN A 30 26.01 3.57 12.16
C GLN A 30 24.62 4.24 12.30
N ASN A 31 23.77 4.22 11.26
CA ASN A 31 22.43 4.86 11.26
C ASN A 31 21.35 4.03 10.53
N ALA A 32 21.48 2.70 10.49
CA ALA A 32 20.59 1.80 9.74
C ALA A 32 19.09 2.05 10.01
N GLN A 33 18.70 2.17 11.29
CA GLN A 33 17.31 2.37 11.70
C GLN A 33 16.68 3.65 11.13
N ARG A 34 17.41 4.78 11.13
CA ARG A 34 16.91 6.04 10.56
C ARG A 34 16.74 5.93 9.05
N THR A 35 17.64 5.24 8.37
CA THR A 35 17.53 4.98 6.93
C THR A 35 16.32 4.10 6.64
N TYR A 36 16.06 3.06 7.44
CA TYR A 36 14.88 2.21 7.28
C TYR A 36 13.57 2.97 7.49
N ALA A 37 13.51 3.84 8.50
CA ALA A 37 12.34 4.71 8.72
C ALA A 37 12.09 5.64 7.54
N ARG A 38 13.16 6.18 6.93
CA ARG A 38 13.07 7.03 5.73
C ARG A 38 12.58 6.24 4.51
N VAL A 39 13.16 5.06 4.25
CA VAL A 39 12.74 4.21 3.11
C VAL A 39 11.29 3.80 3.24
N MET A 40 10.84 3.38 4.44
CA MET A 40 9.44 3.07 4.71
C MET A 40 8.53 4.25 4.38
N LYS A 41 8.91 5.47 4.77
CA LYS A 41 8.13 6.68 4.51
C LYS A 41 7.96 6.92 3.00
N PHE A 42 9.05 6.90 2.24
CA PHE A 42 8.99 7.08 0.79
C PHE A 42 8.23 5.94 0.10
N PHE A 43 8.41 4.71 0.56
CA PHE A 43 7.67 3.56 0.07
C PHE A 43 6.15 3.77 0.24
N VAL A 44 5.69 4.10 1.45
CA VAL A 44 4.26 4.35 1.71
C VAL A 44 3.72 5.49 0.84
N ILE A 45 4.47 6.57 0.67
CA ILE A 45 4.09 7.68 -0.22
C ILE A 45 3.91 7.19 -1.67
N VAL A 46 4.87 6.43 -2.20
CA VAL A 46 4.81 5.93 -3.58
C VAL A 46 3.62 4.98 -3.76
N VAL A 47 3.42 4.02 -2.85
CA VAL A 47 2.29 3.08 -2.97
C VAL A 47 0.95 3.81 -2.78
N CYS A 48 0.88 4.85 -1.96
CA CYS A 48 -0.28 5.74 -1.84
C CYS A 48 -0.62 6.46 -3.16
N VAL A 49 0.40 7.01 -3.84
CA VAL A 49 0.23 7.61 -5.17
C VAL A 49 -0.25 6.56 -6.18
N MET A 50 0.36 5.38 -6.18
CA MET A 50 -0.05 4.28 -7.06
C MET A 50 -1.49 3.83 -6.79
N PHE A 51 -1.90 3.78 -5.52
CA PHE A 51 -3.28 3.45 -5.15
C PHE A 51 -4.25 4.47 -5.76
N LEU A 52 -4.01 5.77 -5.59
CA LEU A 52 -4.88 6.80 -6.18
C LEU A 52 -4.87 6.71 -7.70
N PHE A 53 -3.71 6.50 -8.31
CA PHE A 53 -3.60 6.37 -9.76
C PHE A 53 -4.41 5.18 -10.31
N VAL A 54 -4.40 4.03 -9.64
CA VAL A 54 -5.19 2.88 -10.12
C VAL A 54 -6.67 3.04 -9.75
N ALA A 55 -6.97 3.55 -8.55
CA ALA A 55 -8.33 3.62 -8.01
C ALA A 55 -9.18 4.75 -8.63
N LEU A 56 -8.61 5.91 -8.92
CA LEU A 56 -9.34 7.04 -9.53
C LEU A 56 -9.54 6.82 -11.04
N TYR A 57 -8.56 6.22 -11.71
CA TYR A 57 -8.61 5.99 -13.16
C TYR A 57 -9.22 4.63 -13.56
N LEU A 58 -9.97 3.97 -12.66
CA LEU A 58 -10.62 2.67 -12.93
C LEU A 58 -11.45 2.66 -14.23
N ASP A 59 -12.05 3.80 -14.57
CA ASP A 59 -12.83 3.97 -15.79
C ASP A 59 -12.01 3.91 -17.08
N ILE A 60 -10.71 4.20 -17.03
CA ILE A 60 -9.81 4.00 -18.18
C ILE A 60 -9.38 2.54 -18.22
N TRP A 61 -9.03 2.00 -17.05
CA TRP A 61 -8.58 0.63 -16.90
C TRP A 61 -9.62 -0.40 -17.35
N LYS A 62 -10.92 -0.07 -17.29
CA LYS A 62 -12.00 -0.94 -17.79
C LYS A 62 -11.90 -1.22 -19.29
N TYR A 63 -11.43 -0.26 -20.10
CA TYR A 63 -11.26 -0.44 -21.56
C TYR A 63 -10.12 -1.40 -21.90
N PHE A 64 -9.16 -1.57 -20.98
CA PHE A 64 -8.09 -2.55 -21.11
C PHE A 64 -8.58 -3.99 -20.87
N ILE A 65 -9.77 -4.16 -20.27
CA ILE A 65 -10.39 -5.45 -20.01
C ILE A 65 -11.44 -5.75 -21.09
N ARG A 66 -11.06 -6.62 -22.03
CA ARG A 66 -11.84 -6.97 -23.24
C ARG A 66 -13.18 -7.68 -22.94
N ASN A 67 -13.36 -8.28 -21.76
CA ASN A 67 -14.56 -9.02 -21.39
C ASN A 67 -15.39 -8.26 -20.32
N LYS A 68 -16.65 -7.96 -20.65
CA LYS A 68 -17.60 -7.18 -19.81
C LYS A 68 -17.97 -7.90 -18.51
N GLU A 69 -17.92 -9.24 -18.47
CA GLU A 69 -18.20 -10.01 -17.25
C GLU A 69 -17.16 -9.75 -16.14
N LEU A 70 -15.92 -9.39 -16.52
CA LEU A 70 -14.85 -9.03 -15.59
C LEU A 70 -15.00 -7.62 -15.01
N TRP A 71 -15.99 -6.83 -15.43
CA TRP A 71 -16.24 -5.50 -14.86
C TRP A 71 -16.86 -5.58 -13.46
N VAL A 72 -17.55 -6.68 -13.14
CA VAL A 72 -18.12 -6.95 -11.81
C VAL A 72 -17.02 -7.03 -10.74
N GLY A 73 -15.82 -7.49 -11.11
CA GLY A 73 -14.66 -7.52 -10.22
C GLY A 73 -13.88 -6.19 -10.12
N LEU A 74 -14.31 -5.11 -10.78
CA LEU A 74 -13.70 -3.78 -10.55
C LEU A 74 -14.00 -3.27 -9.13
N LYS A 75 -15.13 -3.68 -8.54
CA LYS A 75 -15.53 -3.28 -7.18
C LYS A 75 -14.56 -3.78 -6.10
N VAL A 76 -13.89 -4.92 -6.32
CA VAL A 76 -12.91 -5.47 -5.36
C VAL A 76 -11.51 -4.91 -5.53
N VAL A 77 -11.22 -4.21 -6.64
CA VAL A 77 -9.89 -3.68 -6.92
C VAL A 77 -9.42 -2.73 -5.80
N PRO A 78 -10.16 -1.69 -5.38
CA PRO A 78 -9.70 -0.79 -4.31
C PRO A 78 -9.38 -1.51 -3.00
N ILE A 79 -10.17 -2.52 -2.63
CA ILE A 79 -9.95 -3.32 -1.42
C ILE A 79 -8.63 -4.10 -1.53
N LEU A 80 -8.39 -4.74 -2.68
CA LEU A 80 -7.15 -5.47 -2.94
C LEU A 80 -5.93 -4.54 -3.03
N LEU A 81 -6.06 -3.34 -3.60
CA LEU A 81 -4.97 -2.37 -3.64
C LEU A 81 -4.60 -1.92 -2.23
N LEU A 82 -5.60 -1.70 -1.37
CA LEU A 82 -5.37 -1.34 0.04
C LEU A 82 -4.74 -2.50 0.81
N ALA A 83 -5.17 -3.73 0.57
CA ALA A 83 -4.52 -4.93 1.11
C ALA A 83 -3.04 -4.99 0.68
N ASN A 84 -2.76 -4.70 -0.60
CA ASN A 84 -1.39 -4.69 -1.13
C ASN A 84 -0.52 -3.57 -0.52
N ILE A 85 -1.08 -2.42 -0.16
CA ILE A 85 -0.35 -1.41 0.63
C ILE A 85 0.16 -2.04 1.93
N PHE A 86 -0.72 -2.72 2.67
CA PHE A 86 -0.33 -3.39 3.92
C PHE A 86 0.70 -4.49 3.71
N LEU A 87 0.57 -5.28 2.63
CA LEU A 87 1.57 -6.27 2.25
C LEU A 87 2.94 -5.63 1.97
N GLY A 88 2.98 -4.51 1.27
CA GLY A 88 4.20 -3.77 1.00
C GLY A 88 4.87 -3.23 2.26
N ILE A 89 4.07 -2.70 3.20
CA ILE A 89 4.55 -2.25 4.51
C ILE A 89 5.07 -3.45 5.31
N TYR A 90 4.34 -4.57 5.31
CA TYR A 90 4.76 -5.81 5.95
C TYR A 90 6.11 -6.28 5.42
N TYR A 91 6.36 -6.27 4.11
CA TYR A 91 7.66 -6.65 3.55
C TYR A 91 8.78 -5.73 4.04
N ASN A 92 8.56 -4.42 4.05
CA ASN A 92 9.55 -3.48 4.60
C ASN A 92 9.82 -3.72 6.09
N LEU A 93 8.79 -4.03 6.88
CA LEU A 93 8.97 -4.37 8.29
C LEU A 93 9.72 -5.69 8.44
N SER A 94 9.36 -6.73 7.68
CA SER A 94 9.88 -8.10 7.79
C SER A 94 11.41 -8.24 7.66
N VAL A 95 12.08 -7.22 7.16
CA VAL A 95 13.56 -7.12 7.11
C VAL A 95 14.18 -7.32 8.50
N TRP A 96 13.50 -6.87 9.58
CA TRP A 96 14.01 -7.04 10.94
C TRP A 96 14.23 -8.51 11.32
N TYR A 97 13.42 -9.44 10.80
CA TYR A 97 13.56 -10.88 11.07
C TYR A 97 14.92 -11.40 10.63
N LYS A 98 15.35 -10.96 9.44
CA LYS A 98 16.60 -11.41 8.82
C LYS A 98 17.81 -10.78 9.52
N ILE A 99 17.73 -9.50 9.88
CA ILE A 99 18.82 -8.77 10.57
C ILE A 99 19.04 -9.31 12.00
N THR A 100 17.97 -9.64 12.71
CA THR A 100 18.06 -10.15 14.10
C THR A 100 18.19 -11.66 14.19
N ASN A 101 18.35 -12.36 13.05
CA ASN A 101 18.40 -13.82 12.94
C ASN A 101 17.19 -14.55 13.58
N ARG A 102 16.01 -13.92 13.58
CA ARG A 102 14.75 -14.43 14.13
C ARG A 102 13.76 -14.82 13.02
N VAL A 103 14.19 -15.66 12.09
CA VAL A 103 13.39 -16.05 10.92
C VAL A 103 12.09 -16.77 11.31
N SER A 104 12.07 -17.47 12.45
CA SER A 104 10.88 -18.14 12.99
C SER A 104 9.71 -17.18 13.29
N ALA A 105 9.98 -15.91 13.63
CA ALA A 105 8.93 -14.93 13.88
C ALA A 105 8.08 -14.65 12.62
N GLY A 106 8.72 -14.62 11.44
CA GLY A 106 8.01 -14.47 10.18
C GLY A 106 7.11 -15.67 9.85
N ALA A 107 7.55 -16.88 10.23
CA ALA A 107 6.74 -18.09 10.07
C ALA A 107 5.48 -18.04 10.93
N TRP A 108 5.60 -17.68 12.22
CA TRP A 108 4.46 -17.54 13.12
C TRP A 108 3.43 -16.51 12.62
N ILE A 109 3.89 -15.36 12.12
CA ILE A 109 3.00 -14.33 11.58
C ILE A 109 2.30 -14.80 10.30
N THR A 110 3.02 -15.52 9.43
CA THR A 110 2.43 -16.09 8.21
C THR A 110 1.40 -17.16 8.52
N LEU A 111 1.66 -18.00 9.52
CA LEU A 111 0.75 -19.05 9.97
C LEU A 111 -0.54 -18.44 10.56
N GLY A 112 -0.41 -17.38 11.37
CA GLY A 112 -1.57 -16.60 11.84
C GLY A 112 -2.38 -15.97 10.70
N GLY A 113 -1.71 -15.40 9.70
CA GLY A 113 -2.37 -14.86 8.50
C GLY A 113 -3.11 -15.93 7.70
N ALA A 114 -2.53 -17.12 7.56
CA ALA A 114 -3.17 -18.26 6.90
C ALA A 114 -4.45 -18.70 7.63
N ILE A 115 -4.41 -18.80 8.96
CA ILE A 115 -5.59 -19.13 9.79
C ILE A 115 -6.70 -18.10 9.57
N ILE A 116 -6.37 -16.81 9.61
CA ILE A 116 -7.34 -15.72 9.36
C ILE A 116 -7.96 -15.86 7.97
N THR A 117 -7.13 -16.13 6.96
CA THR A 117 -7.58 -16.27 5.57
C THR A 117 -8.54 -17.45 5.43
N ILE A 118 -8.17 -18.62 5.95
CA ILE A 118 -9.00 -19.83 5.89
C ILE A 118 -10.32 -19.61 6.62
N THR A 119 -10.27 -19.06 7.84
CA THR A 119 -11.45 -18.81 8.67
C THR A 119 -12.44 -17.88 7.96
N ILE A 120 -11.98 -16.74 7.47
CA ILE A 120 -12.85 -15.78 6.78
C ILE A 120 -13.41 -16.38 5.50
N ASN A 121 -12.59 -17.04 4.69
CA ASN A 121 -13.07 -17.63 3.44
C ASN A 121 -14.09 -18.74 3.71
N TYR A 122 -13.86 -19.60 4.71
CA TYR A 122 -14.79 -20.69 5.04
C TYR A 122 -16.18 -20.18 5.45
N PHE A 123 -16.24 -19.14 6.30
CA PHE A 123 -17.50 -18.60 6.78
C PHE A 123 -18.18 -17.61 5.82
N PHE A 124 -17.41 -16.77 5.12
CA PHE A 124 -17.96 -15.64 4.36
C PHE A 124 -18.08 -15.89 2.85
N ILE A 125 -17.40 -16.90 2.27
CA ILE A 125 -17.60 -17.25 0.85
C ILE A 125 -19.05 -17.65 0.55
N PRO A 126 -19.74 -18.46 1.37
CA PRO A 126 -21.12 -18.87 1.08
C PRO A 126 -22.09 -17.70 0.92
N GLU A 127 -21.87 -16.60 1.65
CA GLU A 127 -22.75 -15.43 1.63
C GLU A 127 -22.29 -14.31 0.67
N PHE A 128 -20.98 -14.00 0.66
CA PHE A 128 -20.43 -12.84 -0.06
C PHE A 128 -19.59 -13.21 -1.29
N GLY A 129 -19.44 -14.50 -1.60
CA GLY A 129 -18.72 -15.00 -2.76
C GLY A 129 -17.30 -14.45 -2.86
N TYR A 130 -16.91 -13.96 -4.04
CA TYR A 130 -15.56 -13.46 -4.30
C TYR A 130 -15.21 -12.17 -3.53
N MET A 131 -16.20 -11.41 -3.05
CA MET A 131 -15.94 -10.23 -2.20
C MET A 131 -15.40 -10.63 -0.83
N ALA A 132 -15.83 -11.78 -0.30
CA ALA A 132 -15.31 -12.33 0.95
C ALA A 132 -13.79 -12.52 0.88
N SER A 133 -13.30 -13.05 -0.25
CA SER A 133 -11.86 -13.29 -0.45
C SER A 133 -11.05 -11.98 -0.46
N ALA A 134 -11.58 -10.91 -1.07
CA ALA A 134 -10.92 -9.61 -1.07
C ALA A 134 -10.80 -9.02 0.35
N TRP A 135 -11.86 -9.13 1.15
CA TRP A 135 -11.85 -8.72 2.56
C TRP A 135 -10.98 -9.62 3.42
N ALA A 136 -10.94 -10.92 3.16
CA ALA A 136 -10.05 -11.86 3.82
C ALA A 136 -8.59 -11.48 3.60
N THR A 137 -8.20 -11.17 2.35
CA THR A 137 -6.85 -10.72 2.01
C THR A 137 -6.51 -9.40 2.70
N PHE A 138 -7.45 -8.44 2.72
CA PHE A 138 -7.28 -7.16 3.41
C PHE A 138 -7.02 -7.34 4.92
N LEU A 139 -7.84 -8.14 5.59
CA LEU A 139 -7.72 -8.41 7.03
C LEU A 139 -6.47 -9.24 7.36
N CYS A 140 -6.13 -10.21 6.51
CA CYS A 140 -4.91 -11.01 6.65
C CYS A 140 -3.65 -10.13 6.56
N TYR A 141 -3.52 -9.33 5.50
CA TYR A 141 -2.33 -8.48 5.34
C TYR A 141 -2.28 -7.36 6.37
N GLY A 142 -3.43 -6.80 6.75
CA GLY A 142 -3.53 -5.84 7.84
C GLY A 142 -3.06 -6.42 9.18
N SER A 143 -3.53 -7.61 9.54
CA SER A 143 -3.14 -8.27 10.80
C SER A 143 -1.66 -8.65 10.81
N MET A 144 -1.14 -9.18 9.69
CA MET A 144 0.28 -9.49 9.53
C MET A 144 1.16 -8.25 9.67
N MET A 145 0.76 -7.12 9.07
CA MET A 145 1.46 -5.84 9.21
C MET A 145 1.49 -5.37 10.67
N VAL A 146 0.35 -5.39 11.36
CA VAL A 146 0.26 -4.94 12.77
C VAL A 146 1.07 -5.83 13.69
N ALA A 147 0.96 -7.15 13.55
CA ALA A 147 1.73 -8.11 14.34
C ALA A 147 3.24 -7.92 14.11
N CYS A 148 3.66 -7.77 12.85
CA CYS A 148 5.05 -7.52 12.47
C CYS A 148 5.57 -6.19 13.04
N TYR A 149 4.75 -5.14 13.04
CA TYR A 149 5.10 -3.85 13.63
C TYR A 149 5.31 -3.92 15.14
N ILE A 150 4.36 -4.51 15.87
CA ILE A 150 4.43 -4.63 17.34
C ILE A 150 5.64 -5.46 17.76
N TRP A 151 5.87 -6.60 17.10
CA TRP A 151 6.99 -7.47 17.43
C TRP A 151 8.32 -6.87 16.97
N GLY A 152 8.35 -6.27 15.77
CA GLY A 152 9.51 -5.58 15.24
C GLY A 152 9.96 -4.44 16.13
N GLN A 153 9.04 -3.64 16.66
CA GLN A 153 9.39 -2.54 17.57
C GLN A 153 10.02 -3.03 18.89
N LYS A 154 9.66 -4.23 19.35
CA LYS A 154 10.25 -4.86 20.54
C LYS A 154 11.64 -5.45 20.26
N ALA A 155 11.82 -6.07 19.10
CA ALA A 155 13.08 -6.76 18.75
C ALA A 155 14.13 -5.83 18.14
N TYR A 156 13.72 -4.86 17.34
CA TYR A 156 14.58 -3.92 16.62
C TYR A 156 13.87 -2.55 16.53
N PRO A 157 14.03 -1.66 17.53
CA PRO A 157 13.24 -0.44 17.64
C PRO A 157 13.65 0.59 16.58
N VAL A 158 12.88 0.64 15.49
CA VAL A 158 13.07 1.62 14.42
C VAL A 158 12.17 2.85 14.70
N PRO A 159 12.68 4.08 14.58
CA PRO A 159 11.89 5.30 14.82
C PRO A 159 10.95 5.61 13.65
N TYR A 160 9.96 4.75 13.40
CA TYR A 160 8.95 4.98 12.36
C TYR A 160 8.01 6.12 12.74
N ALA A 161 7.77 7.05 11.81
CA ALA A 161 6.78 8.12 11.95
C ALA A 161 5.34 7.60 11.74
N TRP A 162 4.91 6.63 12.55
CA TRP A 162 3.65 5.89 12.38
C TRP A 162 2.42 6.79 12.22
N LYS A 163 2.36 7.91 12.97
CA LYS A 163 1.29 8.92 12.84
C LYS A 163 1.19 9.48 11.43
N LYS A 164 2.34 9.80 10.81
CA LYS A 164 2.39 10.32 9.43
C LYS A 164 2.06 9.23 8.42
N LEU A 165 2.61 8.02 8.58
CA LEU A 165 2.33 6.88 7.69
C LEU A 165 0.84 6.56 7.67
N LEU A 166 0.22 6.47 8.85
CA LEU A 166 -1.21 6.23 8.99
C LEU A 166 -2.02 7.38 8.38
N ALA A 167 -1.62 8.63 8.62
CA ALA A 167 -2.28 9.79 8.02
C ALA A 167 -2.28 9.73 6.49
N TYR A 168 -1.17 9.35 5.83
CA TYR A 168 -1.15 9.21 4.37
C TYR A 168 -2.15 8.16 3.88
N ILE A 169 -2.21 6.98 4.51
CA ILE A 169 -3.14 5.92 4.14
C ILE A 169 -4.59 6.40 4.32
N VAL A 170 -4.91 7.02 5.46
CA VAL A 170 -6.25 7.53 5.76
C VAL A 170 -6.64 8.63 4.77
N ILE A 171 -5.76 9.58 4.48
CA ILE A 171 -6.01 10.66 3.51
C ILE A 171 -6.32 10.09 2.13
N VAL A 172 -5.55 9.11 1.67
CA VAL A 172 -5.76 8.47 0.37
C VAL A 172 -7.10 7.75 0.29
N VAL A 173 -7.48 7.04 1.36
CA VAL A 173 -8.78 6.38 1.45
C VAL A 173 -9.92 7.42 1.45
N LEU A 174 -9.79 8.52 2.20
CA LEU A 174 -10.77 9.61 2.21
C LEU A 174 -10.91 10.25 0.83
N LEU A 175 -9.80 10.57 0.16
CA LEU A 175 -9.80 11.14 -1.19
C LEU A 175 -10.49 10.20 -2.19
N PHE A 176 -10.29 8.89 -2.07
CA PHE A 176 -10.99 7.90 -2.88
C PHE A 176 -12.50 7.93 -2.64
N PHE A 177 -12.96 7.98 -1.38
CA PHE A 177 -14.39 8.08 -1.08
C PHE A 177 -15.01 9.39 -1.55
N VAL A 178 -14.30 10.51 -1.41
CA VAL A 178 -14.73 11.83 -1.92
C VAL A 178 -14.91 11.77 -3.43
N HIS A 179 -13.92 11.23 -4.15
CA HIS A 179 -14.03 11.02 -5.59
C HIS A 179 -15.24 10.15 -5.95
N LYS A 180 -15.41 9.01 -5.25
CA LYS A 180 -16.53 8.10 -5.50
C LYS A 180 -17.88 8.80 -5.30
N GLY A 181 -18.00 9.64 -4.26
CA GLY A 181 -19.18 10.49 -4.02
C GLY A 181 -19.43 11.49 -5.16
N LEU A 182 -18.39 12.20 -5.60
CA LEU A 182 -18.47 13.14 -6.73
C LEU A 182 -18.94 12.47 -8.02
N THR A 183 -18.37 11.31 -8.35
CA THR A 183 -18.78 10.52 -9.53
C THR A 183 -20.17 9.91 -9.42
N GLY A 184 -20.68 9.75 -8.19
CA GLY A 184 -22.05 9.29 -7.94
C GLY A 184 -23.10 10.36 -8.24
N LEU A 185 -22.76 11.64 -8.05
CA LEU A 185 -23.65 12.78 -8.30
C LEU A 185 -23.69 13.18 -9.78
N TRP A 186 -22.58 13.05 -10.51
CA TRP A 186 -22.50 13.36 -11.94
C TRP A 186 -21.81 12.24 -12.73
N GLN A 187 -22.59 11.50 -13.53
CA GLN A 187 -22.10 10.40 -14.37
C GLN A 187 -21.58 10.85 -15.75
N HIS A 188 -20.73 11.88 -15.78
CA HIS A 188 -20.05 12.30 -17.01
C HIS A 188 -18.58 11.85 -17.01
N SER A 189 -18.17 11.11 -18.04
CA SER A 189 -16.79 10.58 -18.15
C SER A 189 -15.70 11.65 -18.09
N ILE A 190 -15.97 12.83 -18.65
CA ILE A 190 -15.04 13.97 -18.64
C ILE A 190 -14.90 14.54 -17.22
N PHE A 191 -16.02 14.69 -16.51
CA PHE A 191 -16.03 15.16 -15.13
C PHE A 191 -15.27 14.20 -14.21
N ASN A 192 -15.47 12.88 -14.39
CA ASN A 192 -14.71 11.87 -13.67
C ASN A 192 -13.19 12.07 -13.87
N PHE A 193 -12.73 12.16 -15.13
CA PHE A 193 -11.30 12.32 -15.42
C PHE A 193 -10.68 13.62 -14.84
N ILE A 194 -11.41 14.73 -14.93
CA ILE A 194 -10.97 16.02 -14.37
C ILE A 194 -10.89 15.92 -12.84
N SER A 195 -11.92 15.34 -12.21
CA SER A 195 -11.94 15.16 -10.74
C SER A 195 -10.83 14.22 -10.26
N ALA A 196 -10.57 13.13 -10.98
CA ALA A 196 -9.46 12.20 -10.72
C ALA A 196 -8.10 12.91 -10.78
N THR A 197 -7.87 13.68 -11.84
CA THR A 197 -6.61 14.40 -12.06
C THR A 197 -6.42 15.51 -11.02
N MET A 198 -7.48 16.22 -10.66
CA MET A 198 -7.45 17.26 -9.63
C MET A 198 -7.14 16.68 -8.24
N ILE A 199 -7.78 15.58 -7.86
CA ILE A 199 -7.55 14.90 -6.58
C ILE A 199 -6.13 14.32 -6.51
N MET A 200 -5.64 13.73 -7.60
CA MET A 200 -4.28 13.23 -7.68
C MET A 200 -3.26 14.37 -7.56
N ALA A 201 -3.45 15.47 -8.28
CA ALA A 201 -2.59 16.65 -8.18
C ALA A 201 -2.60 17.24 -6.76
N LEU A 202 -3.76 17.32 -6.12
CA LEU A 202 -3.91 17.80 -4.75
C LEU A 202 -3.12 16.91 -3.77
N PHE A 203 -3.18 15.59 -3.92
CA PHE A 203 -2.40 14.68 -3.08
C PHE A 203 -0.89 14.85 -3.29
N ILE A 204 -0.44 14.97 -4.54
CA ILE A 204 0.98 15.20 -4.86
C ILE A 204 1.47 16.51 -4.25
N VAL A 205 0.72 17.61 -4.43
CA VAL A 205 1.06 18.91 -3.85
C VAL A 205 1.07 18.86 -2.32
N PHE A 206 0.10 18.17 -1.71
CA PHE A 206 0.07 17.95 -0.26
C PHE A 206 1.33 17.21 0.22
N VAL A 207 1.71 16.11 -0.44
CA VAL A 207 2.93 15.36 -0.12
C VAL A 207 4.17 16.24 -0.26
N LEU A 208 4.30 16.99 -1.35
CA LEU A 208 5.43 17.89 -1.59
C LEU A 208 5.52 19.00 -0.52
N LYS A 209 4.38 19.53 -0.06
CA LYS A 209 4.34 20.56 0.98
C LYS A 209 4.68 20.00 2.36
N VAL A 210 4.16 18.82 2.72
CA VAL A 210 4.39 18.18 4.03
C VAL A 210 5.83 17.66 4.14
N GLU A 211 6.36 17.09 3.07
CA GLU A 211 7.73 16.55 3.06
C GLU A 211 8.74 17.54 2.47
N LYS A 212 8.39 18.82 2.30
CA LYS A 212 9.26 19.89 1.77
C LYS A 212 10.65 19.87 2.41
N ASN A 213 10.72 19.64 3.72
CA ASN A 213 11.96 19.59 4.50
C ASN A 213 12.85 18.36 4.23
N GLU A 214 12.29 17.24 3.78
CA GLU A 214 13.03 16.03 3.40
C GLU A 214 13.35 16.02 1.90
N PHE A 215 12.46 16.55 1.05
CA PHE A 215 12.72 16.77 -0.38
C PHE A 215 13.80 17.82 -0.63
N ARG A 216 13.95 18.83 0.24
CA ARG A 216 15.04 19.82 0.16
C ARG A 216 16.43 19.21 0.35
N LYS A 217 16.52 17.99 0.91
CA LYS A 217 17.77 17.23 1.10
C LYS A 217 18.07 16.27 -0.05
N LEU A 218 17.16 16.14 -1.03
CA LEU A 218 17.39 15.30 -2.23
C LEU A 218 18.06 16.12 -3.34
N PRO A 219 19.18 15.65 -3.91
CA PRO A 219 20.02 16.43 -4.83
C PRO A 219 19.32 16.86 -6.14
N ILE A 220 18.27 16.15 -6.57
CA ILE A 220 17.58 16.41 -7.84
C ILE A 220 16.37 17.35 -7.68
N ILE A 221 15.68 17.33 -6.52
CA ILE A 221 14.44 18.09 -6.30
C ILE A 221 14.69 19.41 -5.57
N GLY A 222 15.79 19.53 -4.82
CA GLY A 222 16.17 20.76 -4.11
C GLY A 222 16.51 21.97 -5.02
N ARG A 223 16.63 21.77 -6.34
CA ARG A 223 16.85 22.86 -7.30
C ARG A 223 15.55 23.51 -7.81
N TYR A 224 14.41 22.86 -7.67
CA TYR A 224 13.12 23.31 -8.21
C TYR A 224 12.09 23.69 -7.12
N ILE A 225 12.48 23.63 -5.84
CA ILE A 225 11.68 24.03 -4.65
C ILE A 225 12.49 25.01 -3.81
#